data_AF-A0A833D2S0-F1
#
_entry.id   AF-A0A833D2S0-F1
#
_cell.length_a   1.000
_cell.length_b   1.000
_cell.length_c   1.000
_cell.angle_alpha   90.00
_cell.angle_beta   90.00
_cell.angle_gamma   90.00
#
_symmetry.space_group_name_H-M   'P 1'
#
loop_
_entity.id
_entity.type
_entity.pdbx_description
1 polymer ?
#
loop_
_entity_poly.entity_id
_entity_poly.type
_entity_poly.pdbx_seq_one_letter_code
_entity_poly.pdbx_strand_id
1 'polypeptide(L)'
;MVMRLSGATRLFPIVGDPIAHVRSPEGLTEHFAAADLDVVCVPFHVSPEDFSAFVALLRAGRNFEGAVVTMPHKFAAYRACDQVSDRSRFLRSVNAIMRDAQGRLEGDMFDGLGLVAAATERGCAFPGRRVLLVGAGGAGTAIAHAIAGEGVSEIGICDIDGGRRTDLVARLVEAGLPATAAEPKASGFDIIVNATPLGMRRTDPLPVDTNGLSGNMFVAEVVTMPAITPLLRVAREKGCRTSTGDDMFQMVAKHLVACVARNRSRT
;
A
#
# COMPACT_ATOMS: atom_id res chain seq x y z
N MET A 1 23.32 10.75 7.92
CA MET A 1 24.29 9.95 8.71
C MET A 1 24.75 8.82 7.80
N VAL A 2 26.05 8.59 7.60
CA VAL A 2 26.50 7.48 6.72
C VAL A 2 26.23 6.16 7.45
N MET A 3 25.39 5.31 6.88
CA MET A 3 25.09 4.00 7.45
C MET A 3 26.35 3.13 7.42
N ARG A 4 26.77 2.59 8.56
CA ARG A 4 27.93 1.70 8.65
C ARG A 4 27.48 0.27 8.37
N LEU A 5 27.77 -0.23 7.17
CA LEU A 5 27.50 -1.61 6.79
C LEU A 5 28.58 -2.55 7.34
N SER A 6 28.19 -3.76 7.71
CA SER A 6 29.10 -4.82 8.16
C SER A 6 28.73 -6.17 7.55
N GLY A 7 29.56 -7.20 7.76
CA GLY A 7 29.21 -8.58 7.40
C GLY A 7 27.99 -9.14 8.15
N ALA A 8 27.55 -8.48 9.22
CA ALA A 8 26.35 -8.85 9.98
C ALA A 8 25.07 -8.17 9.47
N THR A 9 25.17 -7.17 8.57
CA THR A 9 24.02 -6.41 8.09
C THR A 9 22.99 -7.31 7.39
N ARG A 10 21.72 -7.12 7.76
CA ARG A 10 20.59 -7.90 7.25
C ARG A 10 19.81 -7.13 6.18
N LEU A 11 19.07 -7.84 5.34
CA LEU A 11 18.42 -7.26 4.16
C LEU A 11 16.89 -7.36 4.27
N PHE A 12 16.21 -6.28 3.90
CA PHE A 12 14.76 -6.23 3.72
C PHE A 12 14.44 -5.61 2.35
N PRO A 13 14.62 -6.35 1.24
CA PRO A 13 14.43 -5.82 -0.09
C PRO A 13 13.02 -5.26 -0.32
N ILE A 14 12.90 -4.26 -1.19
CA ILE A 14 11.64 -3.92 -1.84
C ILE A 14 11.69 -4.39 -3.30
N VAL A 15 10.72 -5.20 -3.70
CA VAL A 15 10.67 -5.79 -5.05
C VAL A 15 9.50 -5.24 -5.88
N GLY A 16 9.75 -4.91 -7.13
CA GLY A 16 8.76 -4.37 -8.06
C GLY A 16 9.29 -4.12 -9.47
N ASP A 17 8.38 -3.75 -10.38
CA ASP A 17 8.69 -3.36 -11.75
C ASP A 17 7.67 -2.34 -12.29
N PRO A 18 8.08 -1.10 -12.61
CA PRO A 18 9.39 -0.52 -12.35
C PRO A 18 9.61 -0.23 -10.85
N ILE A 19 10.88 -0.17 -10.40
CA ILE A 19 11.19 0.08 -8.98
C ILE A 19 11.79 1.48 -8.71
N ALA A 20 12.39 2.13 -9.70
CA ALA A 20 13.26 3.30 -9.49
C ALA A 20 12.60 4.52 -8.80
N HIS A 21 11.28 4.60 -8.77
CA HIS A 21 10.52 5.72 -8.22
C HIS A 21 10.06 5.49 -6.77
N VAL A 22 10.28 4.30 -6.20
CA VAL A 22 9.83 3.99 -4.83
C VAL A 22 10.76 4.61 -3.79
N ARG A 23 10.19 5.19 -2.75
CA ARG A 23 10.95 5.83 -1.66
C ARG A 23 11.28 4.91 -0.49
N SER A 24 10.71 3.72 -0.47
CA SER A 24 10.88 2.77 0.63
C SER A 24 12.34 2.41 0.97
N PRO A 25 13.30 2.31 0.02
CA PRO A 25 14.68 1.96 0.36
C PRO A 25 15.31 2.88 1.39
N GLU A 26 15.26 4.19 1.16
CA GLU A 26 15.82 5.17 2.10
C GLU A 26 15.01 5.21 3.39
N GLY A 27 13.70 5.46 3.30
CA GLY A 27 12.87 5.63 4.49
C GLY A 27 12.82 4.39 5.39
N LEU A 28 12.69 3.19 4.82
CA LEU A 28 12.59 1.97 5.64
C LEU A 28 13.94 1.65 6.30
N THR A 29 15.04 1.96 5.63
CA THR A 29 16.39 1.86 6.21
C THR A 29 16.56 2.80 7.41
N GLU A 30 16.06 4.03 7.32
CA GLU A 30 16.06 4.97 8.45
C GLU A 30 15.20 4.48 9.61
N HIS A 31 14.02 3.92 9.31
CA HIS A 31 13.11 3.33 10.30
C HIS A 31 13.72 2.13 11.02
N PHE A 32 14.44 1.25 10.32
CA PHE A 32 15.17 0.15 10.95
C PHE A 32 16.31 0.66 11.84
N ALA A 33 17.09 1.62 11.34
CA ALA A 33 18.19 2.21 12.10
C ALA A 33 17.69 2.90 13.38
N ALA A 34 16.55 3.61 13.32
CA ALA A 34 15.93 4.24 14.48
C ALA A 34 15.43 3.24 15.53
N ALA A 35 15.23 1.98 15.15
CA ALA A 35 14.84 0.88 16.03
C ALA A 35 16.03 0.00 16.47
N ASP A 36 17.28 0.45 16.27
CA ASP A 36 18.51 -0.32 16.53
C ASP A 36 18.55 -1.68 15.80
N LEU A 37 17.94 -1.75 14.62
CA LEU A 37 17.97 -2.91 13.75
C LEU A 37 19.01 -2.71 12.64
N ASP A 38 20.08 -3.50 12.65
CA ASP A 38 21.05 -3.59 11.55
C ASP A 38 20.42 -4.27 10.32
N VAL A 39 19.53 -3.53 9.64
CA VAL A 39 18.76 -3.95 8.47
C VAL A 39 18.73 -2.83 7.45
N VAL A 40 19.01 -3.15 6.18
CA VAL A 40 18.89 -2.21 5.05
C VAL A 40 17.77 -2.61 4.10
N CYS A 41 17.01 -1.63 3.63
CA CYS A 41 16.06 -1.81 2.55
C CYS A 41 16.71 -1.50 1.22
N VAL A 42 16.72 -2.48 0.32
CA VAL A 42 17.40 -2.42 -0.98
C VAL A 42 16.42 -2.65 -2.12
N PRO A 43 16.45 -1.86 -3.21
CA PRO A 43 15.53 -2.05 -4.32
C PRO A 43 15.94 -3.26 -5.18
N PHE A 44 14.97 -4.10 -5.49
CA PHE A 44 15.09 -5.23 -6.43
C PHE A 44 14.15 -4.96 -7.60
N HIS A 45 14.72 -4.66 -8.77
CA HIS A 45 13.97 -4.52 -10.02
C HIS A 45 13.81 -5.90 -10.64
N VAL A 46 12.62 -6.49 -10.51
CA VAL A 46 12.36 -7.89 -10.89
C VAL A 46 11.11 -7.94 -11.76
N SER A 47 11.23 -8.54 -12.94
CA SER A 47 10.12 -8.76 -13.87
C SER A 47 9.08 -9.74 -13.27
N PRO A 48 7.83 -9.74 -13.75
CA PRO A 48 6.85 -10.77 -13.36
C PRO A 48 7.34 -12.21 -13.58
N GLU A 49 8.09 -12.44 -14.65
CA GLU A 49 8.62 -13.75 -15.05
C GLU A 49 9.69 -14.24 -14.06
N ASP A 50 10.52 -13.32 -13.57
CA ASP A 50 11.64 -13.63 -12.65
C ASP A 50 11.23 -13.58 -11.17
N PHE A 51 9.97 -13.24 -10.86
CA PHE A 51 9.51 -13.12 -9.47
C PHE A 51 9.70 -14.42 -8.67
N SER A 52 9.53 -15.58 -9.31
CA SER A 52 9.77 -16.88 -8.67
C SER A 52 11.23 -17.08 -8.24
N ALA A 53 12.19 -16.59 -9.04
CA ALA A 53 13.61 -16.63 -8.70
C ALA A 53 13.94 -15.71 -7.52
N PHE A 54 13.31 -14.53 -7.45
CA PHE A 54 13.42 -13.65 -6.29
C PHE A 54 12.90 -14.31 -5.01
N VAL A 55 11.75 -15.01 -5.07
CA VAL A 55 11.23 -15.77 -3.93
C VAL A 55 12.20 -16.87 -3.50
N ALA A 56 12.82 -17.59 -4.45
CA ALA A 56 13.82 -18.61 -4.15
C ALA A 56 15.05 -18.01 -3.44
N LEU A 57 15.53 -16.85 -3.91
CA LEU A 57 16.61 -16.09 -3.26
C LEU A 57 16.23 -15.71 -1.82
N LEU A 58 15.01 -15.19 -1.62
CA LEU A 58 14.50 -14.78 -0.31
C LEU A 58 14.48 -15.95 0.68
N ARG A 59 14.09 -17.14 0.22
CA ARG A 59 14.10 -18.36 1.05
C ARG A 59 15.52 -18.83 1.37
N ALA A 60 16.43 -18.80 0.40
CA ALA A 60 17.80 -19.31 0.55
C ALA A 60 18.69 -18.39 1.40
N GLY A 61 18.56 -17.07 1.27
CA GLY A 61 19.45 -16.12 1.95
C GLY A 61 19.13 -16.00 3.45
N ARG A 62 20.09 -16.38 4.29
CA ARG A 62 19.94 -16.41 5.76
C ARG A 62 20.03 -15.03 6.43
N ASN A 63 20.48 -14.02 5.71
CA ASN A 63 20.53 -12.64 6.15
C ASN A 63 19.33 -11.80 5.65
N PHE A 64 18.35 -12.41 4.98
CA PHE A 64 17.07 -11.74 4.71
C PHE A 64 16.15 -11.81 5.92
N GLU A 65 15.48 -10.69 6.20
CA GLU A 65 14.40 -10.61 7.20
C GLU A 65 13.01 -10.77 6.58
N GLY A 66 12.90 -10.56 5.27
CA GLY A 66 11.62 -10.44 4.58
C GLY A 66 11.75 -9.61 3.31
N ALA A 67 10.62 -9.14 2.80
CA ALA A 67 10.58 -8.23 1.65
C ALA A 67 9.33 -7.33 1.69
N VAL A 68 9.47 -6.09 1.23
CA VAL A 68 8.32 -5.29 0.77
C VAL A 68 8.03 -5.69 -0.67
N VAL A 69 6.76 -5.89 -1.00
CA VAL A 69 6.31 -6.24 -2.34
C VAL A 69 5.46 -5.11 -2.88
N THR A 70 5.85 -4.55 -4.02
CA THR A 70 5.04 -3.54 -4.73
C THR A 70 4.54 -4.08 -6.08
N MET A 71 3.89 -3.22 -6.86
CA MET A 71 3.42 -3.55 -8.20
C MET A 71 4.57 -4.12 -9.06
N PRO A 72 4.29 -5.15 -9.90
CA PRO A 72 3.01 -5.84 -10.09
C PRO A 72 2.85 -7.11 -9.22
N HIS A 73 3.74 -7.34 -8.26
CA HIS A 73 3.97 -8.66 -7.67
C HIS A 73 3.03 -9.06 -6.53
N LYS A 74 2.20 -8.16 -6.02
CA LYS A 74 1.44 -8.40 -4.77
C LYS A 74 0.55 -9.66 -4.78
N PHE A 75 -0.05 -9.98 -5.93
CA PHE A 75 -0.85 -11.19 -6.10
C PHE A 75 0.02 -12.46 -6.24
N ALA A 76 1.19 -12.36 -6.87
CA ALA A 76 2.13 -13.45 -6.97
C ALA A 76 2.79 -13.75 -5.60
N ALA A 77 3.11 -12.71 -4.83
CA ALA A 77 3.61 -12.81 -3.47
C ALA A 77 2.65 -13.57 -2.55
N TYR A 78 1.34 -13.29 -2.65
CA TYR A 78 0.32 -14.03 -1.91
C TYR A 78 0.40 -15.55 -2.16
N ARG A 79 0.55 -15.97 -3.43
CA ARG A 79 0.67 -17.39 -3.80
C ARG A 79 1.99 -18.02 -3.39
N ALA A 80 3.03 -17.21 -3.20
CA ALA A 80 4.37 -17.66 -2.86
C ALA A 80 4.61 -17.84 -1.36
N CYS A 81 3.76 -17.25 -0.51
CA CYS A 81 3.85 -17.35 0.94
C CYS A 81 3.34 -18.71 1.45
N ASP A 82 3.98 -19.24 2.50
CA ASP A 82 3.57 -20.49 3.15
C ASP A 82 2.37 -20.27 4.08
N GLN A 83 2.34 -19.09 4.70
CA GLN A 83 1.25 -18.64 5.55
C GLN A 83 0.92 -17.19 5.24
N VAL A 84 -0.34 -16.80 5.45
CA VAL A 84 -0.83 -15.46 5.21
C VAL A 84 -1.81 -15.06 6.31
N SER A 85 -1.84 -13.77 6.63
CA SER A 85 -2.85 -13.21 7.54
C SER A 85 -4.27 -13.36 6.98
N ASP A 86 -5.28 -13.24 7.83
CA ASP A 86 -6.68 -13.33 7.41
C ASP A 86 -7.07 -12.25 6.39
N ARG A 87 -6.54 -11.03 6.56
CA ARG A 87 -6.72 -9.97 5.56
C ARG A 87 -6.02 -10.31 4.26
N SER A 88 -4.79 -10.83 4.26
CA SER A 88 -4.13 -11.23 3.02
C SER A 88 -4.85 -12.39 2.33
N ARG A 89 -5.42 -13.33 3.09
CA ARG A 89 -6.29 -14.41 2.58
C ARG A 89 -7.56 -13.86 1.94
N PHE A 90 -8.25 -12.94 2.62
CA PHE A 90 -9.43 -12.28 2.07
C PHE A 90 -9.09 -11.55 0.78
N LEU A 91 -8.00 -10.77 0.78
CA LEU A 91 -7.59 -9.90 -0.32
C LEU A 91 -6.93 -10.64 -1.48
N ARG A 92 -6.39 -11.83 -1.23
CA ARG A 92 -5.52 -12.61 -2.14
C ARG A 92 -4.27 -11.84 -2.57
N SER A 93 -3.72 -11.03 -1.67
CA SER A 93 -2.66 -10.06 -1.97
C SER A 93 -1.76 -9.84 -0.75
N VAL A 94 -0.47 -9.63 -0.99
CA VAL A 94 0.57 -9.43 0.03
C VAL A 94 1.46 -8.25 -0.40
N ASN A 95 1.70 -7.29 0.49
CA ASN A 95 2.69 -6.22 0.29
C ASN A 95 3.90 -6.35 1.21
N ALA A 96 3.88 -7.30 2.15
CA ALA A 96 4.93 -7.52 3.13
C ALA A 96 5.11 -9.01 3.38
N ILE A 97 6.33 -9.50 3.17
CA ILE A 97 6.73 -10.87 3.46
C ILE A 97 7.69 -10.82 4.64
N MET A 98 7.46 -11.63 5.67
CA MET A 98 8.41 -11.91 6.74
C MET A 98 9.03 -13.29 6.51
N ARG A 99 10.33 -13.41 6.71
CA ARG A 99 11.04 -14.68 6.63
C ARG A 99 11.33 -15.19 8.04
N ASP A 100 10.91 -16.42 8.34
CA ASP A 100 11.23 -17.05 9.63
C ASP A 100 12.64 -17.69 9.64
N ALA A 101 13.06 -18.23 10.78
CA ALA A 101 14.36 -18.86 10.94
C ALA A 101 14.56 -20.10 10.04
N GLN A 102 13.47 -20.80 9.70
CA GLN A 102 13.47 -21.96 8.82
C GLN A 102 13.39 -21.58 7.33
N GLY A 103 13.26 -20.30 7.00
CA GLY A 103 13.11 -19.80 5.63
C GLY A 103 11.70 -19.91 5.06
N ARG A 104 10.70 -20.13 5.91
CA ARG A 104 9.30 -20.00 5.52
C ARG A 104 8.91 -18.53 5.41
N LEU A 105 7.95 -18.26 4.54
CA LEU A 105 7.49 -16.93 4.18
C LEU A 105 6.07 -16.72 4.72
N GLU A 106 5.94 -15.72 5.58
CA GLU A 106 4.67 -15.26 6.14
C GLU A 106 4.26 -13.94 5.49
N GLY A 107 3.13 -13.93 4.79
CA GLY A 107 2.63 -12.77 4.05
C GLY A 107 1.59 -11.97 4.82
N ASP A 108 1.69 -10.65 4.75
CA ASP A 108 0.66 -9.72 5.24
C ASP A 108 0.44 -8.56 4.26
N MET A 109 -0.64 -7.81 4.48
CA MET A 109 -1.06 -6.66 3.71
C MET A 109 -1.28 -5.45 4.61
N PHE A 110 -0.36 -4.50 4.56
CA PHE A 110 -0.39 -3.28 5.38
C PHE A 110 -0.90 -2.05 4.64
N ASP A 111 -1.10 -2.11 3.31
CA ASP A 111 -1.50 -0.91 2.54
C ASP A 111 -2.79 -0.27 3.08
N GLY A 112 -3.83 -1.07 3.30
CA GLY A 112 -5.11 -0.56 3.80
C GLY A 112 -5.02 0.02 5.21
N LEU A 113 -4.29 -0.66 6.11
CA LEU A 113 -4.06 -0.19 7.48
C LEU A 113 -3.28 1.13 7.47
N GLY A 114 -2.23 1.20 6.66
CA GLY A 114 -1.39 2.38 6.55
C GLY A 114 -2.17 3.59 6.02
N LEU A 115 -3.02 3.39 5.02
CA LEU A 115 -3.82 4.48 4.46
C LEU A 115 -4.88 4.98 5.45
N VAL A 116 -5.61 4.08 6.11
CA VAL A 116 -6.62 4.47 7.11
C VAL A 116 -5.97 5.21 8.28
N ALA A 117 -4.85 4.70 8.81
CA ALA A 117 -4.13 5.35 9.90
C ALA A 117 -3.62 6.74 9.49
N ALA A 118 -2.97 6.85 8.33
CA ALA A 118 -2.45 8.13 7.81
C ALA A 118 -3.57 9.15 7.57
N ALA A 119 -4.67 8.73 6.93
CA ALA A 119 -5.82 9.60 6.68
C ALA A 119 -6.43 10.11 8.00
N THR A 120 -6.57 9.23 9.00
CA THR A 120 -7.08 9.56 10.33
C THR A 120 -6.18 10.55 11.06
N GLU A 121 -4.85 10.35 11.05
CA GLU A 121 -3.89 11.30 11.62
C GLU A 121 -3.95 12.68 10.93
N ARG A 122 -4.29 12.71 9.63
CA ARG A 122 -4.53 13.94 8.86
C ARG A 122 -5.95 14.51 9.02
N GLY A 123 -6.75 13.95 9.93
CA GLY A 123 -8.07 14.44 10.33
C GLY A 123 -9.25 13.91 9.50
N CYS A 124 -9.05 12.89 8.68
CA CYS A 124 -10.16 12.20 8.02
C CYS A 124 -11.06 11.52 9.06
N ALA A 125 -12.38 11.57 8.83
CA ALA A 125 -13.37 10.86 9.64
C ALA A 125 -14.21 10.01 8.69
N PHE A 126 -14.04 8.68 8.77
CA PHE A 126 -14.72 7.72 7.91
C PHE A 126 -16.20 7.42 8.26
N PRO A 127 -16.62 7.35 9.55
CA PRO A 127 -17.96 6.91 9.89
C PRO A 127 -19.07 7.70 9.18
N GLY A 128 -19.99 6.98 8.52
CA GLY A 128 -21.12 7.52 7.78
C GLY A 128 -20.77 8.23 6.46
N ARG A 129 -19.49 8.40 6.12
CA ARG A 129 -19.05 9.07 4.89
C ARG A 129 -19.10 8.16 3.67
N ARG A 130 -19.24 8.77 2.49
CA ARG A 130 -19.14 8.10 1.20
C ARG A 130 -17.72 8.23 0.65
N VAL A 131 -17.12 7.12 0.27
CA VAL A 131 -15.74 7.06 -0.24
C VAL A 131 -15.74 6.70 -1.72
N LEU A 132 -15.03 7.48 -2.54
CA LEU A 132 -14.66 7.07 -3.89
C LEU A 132 -13.24 6.52 -3.87
N LEU A 133 -13.09 5.26 -4.27
CA LEU A 133 -11.80 4.62 -4.49
C LEU A 133 -11.53 4.49 -5.99
N VAL A 134 -10.47 5.14 -6.45
CA VAL A 134 -9.96 4.99 -7.82
C VAL A 134 -8.82 3.98 -7.83
N GLY A 135 -9.05 2.83 -8.46
CA GLY A 135 -8.12 1.73 -8.58
C GLY A 135 -8.53 0.51 -7.75
N ALA A 136 -8.73 -0.61 -8.43
CA ALA A 136 -9.04 -1.94 -7.87
C ALA A 136 -7.84 -2.90 -7.99
N GLY A 137 -6.61 -2.36 -8.00
CA GLY A 137 -5.38 -3.14 -7.94
C GLY A 137 -5.10 -3.71 -6.54
N GLY A 138 -3.88 -4.21 -6.31
CA GLY A 138 -3.50 -4.81 -5.02
C GLY A 138 -3.62 -3.85 -3.83
N ALA A 139 -3.17 -2.60 -3.97
CA ALA A 139 -3.31 -1.57 -2.94
C ALA A 139 -4.78 -1.15 -2.76
N GLY A 140 -5.47 -0.84 -3.87
CA GLY A 140 -6.88 -0.44 -3.84
C GLY A 140 -7.80 -1.48 -3.20
N THR A 141 -7.60 -2.77 -3.50
CA THR A 141 -8.33 -3.87 -2.86
C THR A 141 -8.13 -3.87 -1.34
N ALA A 142 -6.88 -3.70 -0.88
CA ALA A 142 -6.57 -3.64 0.55
C ALA A 142 -7.19 -2.41 1.24
N ILE A 143 -7.14 -1.28 0.55
CA ILE A 143 -7.71 0.00 1.01
C ILE A 143 -9.23 -0.10 1.11
N ALA A 144 -9.93 -0.63 0.09
CA ALA A 144 -11.38 -0.78 0.10
C ALA A 144 -11.84 -1.61 1.30
N HIS A 145 -11.18 -2.74 1.54
CA HIS A 145 -11.50 -3.61 2.67
C HIS A 145 -11.23 -2.94 4.02
N ALA A 146 -10.11 -2.22 4.17
CA ALA A 146 -9.80 -1.52 5.41
C ALA A 146 -10.81 -0.39 5.69
N ILE A 147 -11.12 0.44 4.70
CA ILE A 147 -12.09 1.53 4.79
C ILE A 147 -13.50 1.00 5.13
N ALA A 148 -13.88 -0.16 4.62
CA ALA A 148 -15.15 -0.79 4.95
C ALA A 148 -15.29 -1.11 6.44
N GLY A 149 -14.18 -1.42 7.11
CA GLY A 149 -14.13 -1.62 8.57
C GLY A 149 -14.29 -0.35 9.40
N GLU A 150 -14.18 0.83 8.78
CA GLU A 150 -14.24 2.14 9.45
C GLU A 150 -15.67 2.75 9.51
N GLY A 151 -16.69 1.97 9.14
CA GLY A 151 -18.09 2.38 9.27
C GLY A 151 -18.57 3.40 8.23
N VAL A 152 -17.97 3.41 7.04
CA VAL A 152 -18.43 4.21 5.89
C VAL A 152 -19.84 3.81 5.44
N SER A 153 -20.58 4.74 4.86
CA SER A 153 -21.93 4.47 4.32
C SER A 153 -21.90 3.86 2.93
N GLU A 154 -20.86 4.14 2.14
CA GLU A 154 -20.67 3.60 0.79
C GLU A 154 -19.19 3.69 0.37
N ILE A 155 -18.74 2.70 -0.39
CA ILE A 155 -17.47 2.70 -1.12
C ILE A 155 -17.79 2.55 -2.62
N GLY A 156 -17.75 3.66 -3.34
CA GLY A 156 -17.79 3.67 -4.79
C GLY A 156 -16.43 3.27 -5.36
N ILE A 157 -16.37 2.23 -6.17
CA ILE A 157 -15.12 1.70 -6.74
C ILE A 157 -15.10 1.92 -8.24
N CYS A 158 -14.01 2.50 -8.73
CA CYS A 158 -13.73 2.62 -10.16
C CYS A 158 -12.35 2.05 -10.51
N ASP A 159 -12.23 1.45 -11.68
CA ASP A 159 -10.97 1.03 -12.30
C ASP A 159 -11.17 1.10 -13.82
N ILE A 160 -10.08 1.31 -14.55
CA ILE A 160 -10.10 1.25 -16.02
C ILE A 160 -10.41 -0.17 -16.52
N ASP A 161 -10.09 -1.17 -15.70
CA ASP A 161 -10.43 -2.56 -15.91
C ASP A 161 -11.75 -2.87 -15.21
N GLY A 162 -12.82 -2.94 -16.02
CA GLY A 162 -14.16 -3.25 -15.54
C GLY A 162 -14.28 -4.61 -14.86
N GLY A 163 -13.41 -5.58 -15.21
CA GLY A 163 -13.36 -6.90 -14.58
C GLY A 163 -12.85 -6.80 -13.14
N ARG A 164 -11.68 -6.18 -12.95
CA ARG A 164 -11.12 -5.95 -11.60
C ARG A 164 -12.07 -5.18 -10.69
N ARG A 165 -12.74 -4.16 -11.21
CA ARG A 165 -13.78 -3.41 -10.47
C ARG A 165 -14.93 -4.33 -10.04
N THR A 166 -15.49 -5.08 -10.99
CA THR A 166 -16.67 -5.94 -10.73
C THR A 166 -16.34 -7.03 -9.72
N ASP A 167 -15.19 -7.67 -9.85
CA ASP A 167 -14.73 -8.71 -8.93
C ASP A 167 -14.53 -8.18 -7.50
N LEU A 168 -13.94 -6.98 -7.35
CA LEU A 168 -13.75 -6.37 -6.04
C LEU A 168 -15.08 -5.99 -5.39
N VAL A 169 -16.00 -5.37 -6.14
CA VAL A 169 -17.34 -5.02 -5.65
C VAL A 169 -18.08 -6.28 -5.20
N ALA A 170 -18.10 -7.33 -6.01
CA ALA A 170 -18.79 -8.58 -5.69
C ALA A 170 -18.26 -9.19 -4.38
N ARG A 171 -16.93 -9.26 -4.20
CA ARG A 171 -16.30 -9.81 -3.00
C ARG A 171 -16.62 -9.01 -1.73
N LEU A 172 -16.66 -7.68 -1.82
CA LEU A 172 -17.00 -6.83 -0.68
C LEU A 172 -18.48 -6.96 -0.32
N VAL A 173 -19.37 -6.99 -1.32
CA VAL A 173 -20.82 -7.18 -1.10
C VAL A 173 -21.12 -8.57 -0.51
N GLU A 174 -20.48 -9.62 -1.01
CA GLU A 174 -20.60 -10.98 -0.45
C GLU A 174 -20.16 -11.03 1.02
N ALA A 175 -19.19 -10.21 1.40
CA ALA A 175 -18.73 -10.04 2.79
C ALA A 175 -19.63 -9.10 3.63
N GLY A 176 -20.74 -8.59 3.08
CA GLY A 176 -21.64 -7.66 3.77
C GLY A 176 -21.13 -6.22 3.88
N LEU A 177 -20.16 -5.83 3.04
CA LEU A 177 -19.55 -4.51 3.06
C LEU A 177 -20.19 -3.58 2.00
N PRO A 178 -20.29 -2.26 2.25
CA PRO A 178 -21.10 -1.35 1.43
C PRO A 178 -20.35 -0.87 0.18
N ALA A 179 -20.13 -1.75 -0.80
CA ALA A 179 -19.41 -1.44 -2.03
C ALA A 179 -20.31 -1.36 -3.27
N THR A 180 -20.05 -0.40 -4.15
CA THR A 180 -20.76 -0.21 -5.43
C THR A 180 -19.77 0.10 -6.55
N ALA A 181 -20.17 -0.19 -7.79
CA ALA A 181 -19.44 0.32 -8.94
C ALA A 181 -19.74 1.81 -9.11
N ALA A 182 -18.70 2.63 -9.31
CA ALA A 182 -18.83 4.07 -9.48
C ALA A 182 -18.11 4.56 -10.75
N GLU A 183 -18.48 5.77 -11.19
CA GLU A 183 -17.70 6.54 -12.15
C GLU A 183 -16.59 7.33 -11.42
N PRO A 184 -15.48 7.67 -12.08
CA PRO A 184 -14.40 8.46 -11.48
C PRO A 184 -14.80 9.94 -11.40
N LYS A 185 -15.82 10.28 -10.61
CA LYS A 185 -16.31 11.64 -10.38
C LYS A 185 -16.35 11.94 -8.88
N ALA A 186 -15.74 13.03 -8.46
CA ALA A 186 -15.68 13.38 -7.04
C ALA A 186 -17.06 13.75 -6.45
N SER A 187 -17.98 14.23 -7.30
CA SER A 187 -19.32 14.64 -6.87
C SER A 187 -20.11 13.49 -6.22
N GLY A 188 -20.72 13.78 -5.06
CA GLY A 188 -21.49 12.82 -4.29
C GLY A 188 -20.68 12.04 -3.25
N PHE A 189 -19.35 12.17 -3.23
CA PHE A 189 -18.50 11.53 -2.23
C PHE A 189 -17.95 12.56 -1.22
N ASP A 190 -17.49 12.10 -0.07
CA ASP A 190 -16.85 12.90 0.96
C ASP A 190 -15.33 12.72 0.99
N ILE A 191 -14.89 11.51 0.64
CA ILE A 191 -13.49 11.09 0.70
C ILE A 191 -13.13 10.51 -0.66
N ILE A 192 -12.04 11.00 -1.26
CA ILE A 192 -11.51 10.49 -2.51
C ILE A 192 -10.16 9.82 -2.23
N VAL A 193 -9.98 8.60 -2.71
CA VAL A 193 -8.71 7.87 -2.60
C VAL A 193 -8.22 7.49 -3.98
N ASN A 194 -7.06 8.02 -4.37
CA ASN A 194 -6.34 7.52 -5.54
C ASN A 194 -5.44 6.35 -5.10
N ALA A 195 -5.75 5.16 -5.61
CA ALA A 195 -4.97 3.94 -5.46
C ALA A 195 -4.40 3.44 -6.81
N THR A 196 -4.34 4.32 -7.81
CA THR A 196 -3.75 4.04 -9.13
C THR A 196 -2.32 4.58 -9.23
N PRO A 197 -1.55 4.19 -10.28
CA PRO A 197 -0.29 4.84 -10.61
C PRO A 197 -0.43 6.27 -11.18
N LEU A 198 -1.64 6.76 -11.46
CA LEU A 198 -1.82 8.08 -12.07
C LEU A 198 -1.35 9.18 -11.12
N GLY A 199 -0.55 10.10 -11.65
CA GLY A 199 0.05 11.19 -10.90
C GLY A 199 1.55 10.99 -10.65
N MET A 200 2.09 9.80 -10.95
CA MET A 200 3.53 9.53 -10.92
C MET A 200 4.29 10.30 -12.01
N ARG A 201 3.67 10.48 -13.18
CA ARG A 201 4.23 11.28 -14.27
C ARG A 201 3.47 12.59 -14.36
N ARG A 202 4.20 13.67 -14.67
CA ARG A 202 3.60 15.00 -14.84
C ARG A 202 2.54 15.04 -15.95
N THR A 203 2.64 14.16 -16.93
CA THR A 203 1.72 14.04 -18.08
C THR A 203 0.54 13.11 -17.82
N ASP A 204 0.47 12.44 -16.67
CA ASP A 204 -0.67 11.56 -16.37
C ASP A 204 -1.95 12.39 -16.25
N PRO A 205 -3.09 11.88 -16.76
CA PRO A 205 -4.38 12.50 -16.49
C PRO A 205 -4.72 12.44 -15.00
N LEU A 206 -5.65 13.29 -14.57
CA LEU A 206 -6.22 13.16 -13.23
C LEU A 206 -6.99 11.83 -13.12
N PRO A 207 -6.86 11.12 -11.97
CA PRO A 207 -7.54 9.84 -11.76
C PRO A 207 -9.06 9.97 -11.58
N VAL A 208 -9.54 11.19 -11.34
CA VAL A 208 -10.94 11.51 -11.04
C VAL A 208 -11.29 12.86 -11.65
N ASP A 209 -12.53 13.02 -12.11
CA ASP A 209 -13.09 14.34 -12.37
C ASP A 209 -13.21 15.09 -11.03
N THR A 210 -12.40 16.13 -10.89
CA THR A 210 -12.30 16.95 -9.68
C THR A 210 -13.42 17.98 -9.57
N ASN A 211 -14.32 18.05 -10.55
CA ASN A 211 -15.54 18.84 -10.44
C ASN A 211 -16.38 18.31 -9.26
N GLY A 212 -16.72 19.20 -8.33
CA GLY A 212 -17.40 18.84 -7.09
C GLY A 212 -16.49 18.71 -5.87
N LEU A 213 -15.16 18.74 -6.02
CA LEU A 213 -14.27 18.89 -4.87
C LEU A 213 -14.55 20.20 -4.13
N SER A 214 -14.66 20.11 -2.80
CA SER A 214 -14.88 21.26 -1.93
C SER A 214 -14.19 21.07 -0.57
N GLY A 215 -13.98 22.16 0.17
CA GLY A 215 -13.14 22.16 1.36
C GLY A 215 -13.60 21.30 2.55
N ASN A 216 -14.81 20.74 2.50
CA ASN A 216 -15.29 19.79 3.51
C ASN A 216 -14.85 18.33 3.20
N MET A 217 -14.25 18.08 2.04
CA MET A 217 -13.83 16.76 1.58
C MET A 217 -12.40 16.42 2.03
N PHE A 218 -12.07 15.13 1.92
CA PHE A 218 -10.73 14.62 2.15
C PHE A 218 -10.19 13.90 0.90
N VAL A 219 -8.91 14.07 0.58
CA VAL A 219 -8.27 13.39 -0.55
C VAL A 219 -7.00 12.65 -0.11
N ALA A 220 -6.97 11.35 -0.28
CA ALA A 220 -5.81 10.50 0.00
C ALA A 220 -5.16 10.00 -1.29
N GLU A 221 -3.85 9.78 -1.21
CA GLU A 221 -3.00 9.39 -2.32
C GLU A 221 -2.07 8.25 -1.90
N VAL A 222 -1.87 7.25 -2.79
CA VAL A 222 -0.89 6.18 -2.59
C VAL A 222 0.44 6.49 -3.28
N VAL A 223 0.42 7.35 -4.31
CA VAL A 223 1.63 7.75 -5.04
C VAL A 223 2.57 8.51 -4.12
N THR A 224 3.81 8.01 -4.01
CA THR A 224 4.86 8.60 -3.14
C THR A 224 5.75 9.62 -3.86
N MET A 225 5.76 9.60 -5.18
CA MET A 225 6.60 10.48 -6.00
C MET A 225 5.82 10.94 -7.25
N PRO A 226 5.61 12.26 -7.44
CA PRO A 226 5.99 13.36 -6.55
C PRO A 226 5.22 13.35 -5.23
N ALA A 227 5.78 13.99 -4.19
CA ALA A 227 5.14 14.05 -2.86
C ALA A 227 3.75 14.72 -2.91
N ILE A 228 3.60 15.75 -3.75
CA ILE A 228 2.31 16.39 -4.05
C ILE A 228 1.95 16.09 -5.50
N THR A 229 1.03 15.13 -5.70
CA THR A 229 0.52 14.76 -7.02
C THR A 229 -0.37 15.85 -7.60
N PRO A 230 -0.65 15.82 -8.92
CA PRO A 230 -1.64 16.71 -9.52
C PRO A 230 -3.00 16.70 -8.83
N LEU A 231 -3.49 15.53 -8.41
CA LEU A 231 -4.73 15.41 -7.66
C LEU A 231 -4.64 16.16 -6.32
N LEU A 232 -3.59 15.92 -5.53
CA LEU A 232 -3.42 16.58 -4.23
C LEU A 232 -3.30 18.10 -4.34
N ARG A 233 -2.66 18.59 -5.41
CA ARG A 233 -2.57 20.03 -5.67
C ARG A 233 -3.95 20.64 -5.91
N VAL A 234 -4.74 20.06 -6.82
CA VAL A 234 -6.10 20.53 -7.12
C VAL A 234 -6.99 20.43 -5.87
N ALA A 235 -6.88 19.36 -5.10
CA ALA A 235 -7.61 19.19 -3.85
C ALA A 235 -7.29 20.31 -2.84
N ARG A 236 -6.00 20.65 -2.66
CA ARG A 236 -5.58 21.74 -1.77
C ARG A 236 -6.04 23.11 -2.26
N GLU A 237 -5.99 23.37 -3.57
CA GLU A 237 -6.53 24.60 -4.18
C GLU A 237 -8.04 24.76 -3.94
N LYS A 238 -8.77 23.64 -3.82
CA LYS A 238 -10.19 23.59 -3.47
C LYS A 238 -10.46 23.60 -1.95
N GLY A 239 -9.41 23.66 -1.13
CA GLY A 239 -9.48 23.69 0.33
C GLY A 239 -9.66 22.33 0.99
N CYS A 240 -9.55 21.22 0.25
CA CYS A 240 -9.66 19.88 0.83
C CYS A 240 -8.49 19.60 1.78
N ARG A 241 -8.74 18.80 2.81
CA ARG A 241 -7.67 18.16 3.58
C ARG A 241 -7.09 17.00 2.78
N THR A 242 -5.79 16.73 2.96
CA THR A 242 -5.10 15.72 2.15
C THR A 242 -4.18 14.82 2.96
N SER A 243 -4.09 13.55 2.57
CA SER A 243 -3.02 12.62 2.95
C SER A 243 -2.17 12.28 1.73
N THR A 244 -0.85 12.35 1.87
CA THR A 244 0.12 11.99 0.82
C THR A 244 0.42 10.49 0.84
N GLY A 245 1.03 9.97 -0.23
CA GLY A 245 1.57 8.60 -0.23
C GLY A 245 2.70 8.40 0.78
N ASP A 246 3.44 9.46 1.13
CA ASP A 246 4.44 9.39 2.19
C ASP A 246 3.81 9.16 3.56
N ASP A 247 2.72 9.87 3.87
CA ASP A 247 1.98 9.69 5.13
C ASP A 247 1.57 8.22 5.32
N MET A 248 1.03 7.60 4.26
CA MET A 248 0.71 6.17 4.23
C MET A 248 1.96 5.30 4.41
N PHE A 249 3.05 5.60 3.70
CA PHE A 249 4.31 4.86 3.80
C PHE A 249 4.86 4.88 5.23
N GLN A 250 4.82 6.01 5.93
CA GLN A 250 5.28 6.11 7.33
C GLN A 250 4.52 5.12 8.24
N MET A 251 3.21 4.95 8.03
CA MET A 251 2.42 3.98 8.80
C MET A 251 2.77 2.53 8.45
N VAL A 252 2.95 2.24 7.16
CA VAL A 252 3.39 0.90 6.72
C VAL A 252 4.78 0.57 7.27
N ALA A 253 5.72 1.52 7.25
CA ALA A 253 7.08 1.33 7.77
C ALA A 253 7.07 0.96 9.27
N LYS A 254 6.25 1.65 10.08
CA LYS A 254 6.07 1.31 11.50
C LYS A 254 5.62 -0.14 11.70
N HIS A 255 4.67 -0.63 10.90
CA HIS A 255 4.22 -2.03 10.96
C HIS A 255 5.34 -3.02 10.58
N LEU A 256 6.09 -2.73 9.53
CA LEU A 256 7.21 -3.56 9.07
C LEU A 256 8.31 -3.67 10.13
N VAL A 257 8.74 -2.55 10.71
CA VAL A 257 9.73 -2.52 11.80
C VAL A 257 9.26 -3.35 12.99
N ALA A 258 7.99 -3.20 13.39
CA ALA A 258 7.44 -3.97 14.50
C ALA A 258 7.40 -5.49 14.21
N CYS A 259 7.18 -5.90 12.96
CA CYS A 259 7.27 -7.30 12.56
C CYS A 259 8.70 -7.84 12.65
N VAL A 260 9.68 -7.11 12.11
CA VAL A 260 11.09 -7.52 12.13
C VAL A 260 11.62 -7.60 13.57
N ALA A 261 11.32 -6.60 14.41
CA ALA A 261 11.72 -6.59 15.82
C ALA A 261 11.16 -7.80 16.59
N ARG A 262 9.88 -8.15 16.37
CA ARG A 262 9.26 -9.32 17.00
C ARG A 262 9.89 -10.63 16.55
N ASN A 263 10.20 -10.79 15.27
CA ASN A 263 10.83 -12.02 14.77
C ASN A 263 12.21 -12.25 15.40
N ARG A 264 13.01 -11.19 15.58
CA ARG A 264 14.31 -11.31 16.26
C ARG A 264 14.20 -11.63 17.75
N SER A 265 13.13 -11.19 18.42
CA SER A 265 12.92 -11.53 19.84
C SER A 265 12.56 -13.01 20.09
N ARG A 266 12.18 -13.75 19.03
CA ARG A 266 11.77 -15.16 19.10
C ARG A 266 12.91 -16.14 18.77
N THR A 267 14.04 -15.62 18.29
CA THR A 267 15.23 -16.38 17.90
C THR A 267 16.34 -16.20 18.92
#